data_AF-A0A3F3QAE8-F1
#
_entry.id   AF-A0A3F3QAE8-F1
#
_cell.length_a   1.000
_cell.length_b   1.000
_cell.length_c   1.000
_cell.angle_alpha   90.00
_cell.angle_beta   90.00
_cell.angle_gamma   90.00
#
_symmetry.space_group_name_H-M   'P 1'
#
loop_
_entity.id
_entity.type
_entity.pdbx_description
1 polymer ?
#
loop_
_entity_poly.entity_id
_entity_poly.type
_entity_poly.pdbx_seq_one_letter_code
_entity_poly.pdbx_strand_id
1 'polypeptide(L)'
;MSNPHLPITITSTLTILLLLVSFSLTTYTLTTYLHLAHTATSLVPKAIVHDTAILATTSYHLFTTILTSATFITIFFLFPRITKSKGGNPSWIQKGLTCLATLLLTTSLLAFTIILATRKMSFGDVGPHVTVYLDEGLGEKQLVYRDDGRAVAGVVLGWVGWIGASVLCGMMMLGGKKELGRGEMWVDKVEVEQESRAESV
;
A
#
# COMPACT_ATOMS: atom_id res chain seq x y z
N MET A 1 -32.01 7.42 -10.63
CA MET A 1 -30.78 8.24 -10.64
C MET A 1 -29.85 7.69 -9.57
N SER A 2 -28.77 7.01 -9.95
CA SER A 2 -27.80 6.45 -9.01
C SER A 2 -26.93 7.58 -8.46
N ASN A 3 -26.80 7.67 -7.13
CA ASN A 3 -26.02 8.69 -6.46
C ASN A 3 -24.52 8.36 -6.66
N PRO A 4 -23.74 9.15 -7.42
CA PRO A 4 -22.34 8.81 -7.77
C PRO A 4 -21.39 8.78 -6.55
N HIS A 5 -21.86 9.22 -5.39
CA HIS A 5 -21.10 9.25 -4.14
C HIS A 5 -21.13 7.92 -3.35
N LEU A 6 -22.18 7.11 -3.53
CA LEU A 6 -22.30 5.78 -2.90
C LEU A 6 -21.18 4.81 -3.33
N PRO A 7 -20.86 4.66 -4.63
CA PRO A 7 -19.83 3.69 -5.05
C PRO A 7 -18.43 4.07 -4.59
N ILE A 8 -18.10 5.36 -4.48
CA ILE A 8 -16.77 5.82 -4.02
C ILE A 8 -16.57 5.48 -2.54
N THR A 9 -17.58 5.74 -1.70
CA THR A 9 -17.51 5.41 -0.27
C THR A 9 -17.47 3.91 -0.02
N ILE A 10 -18.22 3.11 -0.79
CA ILE A 10 -18.15 1.64 -0.70
C ILE A 10 -16.77 1.14 -1.14
N THR A 11 -16.22 1.68 -2.23
CA THR A 11 -14.89 1.30 -2.73
C THR A 11 -13.80 1.67 -1.74
N SER A 12 -13.84 2.88 -1.14
CA SER A 12 -12.85 3.31 -0.16
C SER A 12 -12.93 2.53 1.15
N THR A 13 -14.14 2.28 1.68
CA THR A 13 -14.32 1.42 2.87
C THR A 13 -13.79 0.01 2.64
N LEU A 14 -14.17 -0.63 1.54
CA LEU A 14 -13.70 -1.97 1.19
C LEU A 14 -12.18 -2.03 1.04
N THR A 15 -11.60 -1.04 0.35
CA THR A 15 -10.14 -0.93 0.20
C THR A 15 -9.44 -0.83 1.55
N ILE A 16 -9.90 0.07 2.43
CA ILE A 16 -9.33 0.24 3.77
C ILE A 16 -9.46 -1.05 4.58
N LEU A 17 -10.61 -1.73 4.55
CA LEU A 17 -10.80 -2.99 5.26
C LEU A 17 -9.84 -4.08 4.79
N LEU A 18 -9.69 -4.26 3.47
CA LEU A 18 -8.75 -5.24 2.91
C LEU A 18 -7.30 -4.95 3.31
N LEU A 19 -6.90 -3.67 3.26
CA LEU A 19 -5.57 -3.24 3.69
C LEU A 19 -5.36 -3.48 5.19
N LEU A 20 -6.36 -3.21 6.04
CA LEU A 20 -6.27 -3.49 7.48
C LEU A 20 -6.19 -4.99 7.79
N VAL A 21 -6.92 -5.84 7.07
CA VAL A 21 -6.81 -7.30 7.25
C VAL A 21 -5.43 -7.79 6.78
N SER A 22 -4.92 -7.29 5.65
CA SER A 22 -3.54 -7.56 5.20
C SER A 22 -2.52 -7.14 6.27
N PHE A 23 -2.70 -5.95 6.86
CA PHE A 23 -1.87 -5.44 7.94
C PHE A 23 -1.86 -6.37 9.16
N SER A 24 -3.04 -6.84 9.60
CA SER A 24 -3.14 -7.75 10.75
C SER A 24 -2.46 -9.10 10.49
N LEU A 25 -2.66 -9.70 9.32
CA LEU A 25 -2.00 -10.96 8.94
C LEU A 25 -0.48 -10.80 8.85
N THR A 26 -0.03 -9.73 8.20
CA THR A 26 1.40 -9.42 8.06
C THR A 26 2.06 -9.15 9.42
N THR A 27 1.33 -8.52 10.35
CA THR A 27 1.83 -8.27 11.72
C THR A 27 2.07 -9.58 12.44
N TYR A 28 1.15 -10.54 12.31
CA TYR A 28 1.30 -11.86 12.90
C TYR A 28 2.53 -12.59 12.33
N THR A 29 2.70 -12.55 11.01
CA THR A 29 3.88 -13.10 10.33
C THR A 29 5.16 -12.45 10.84
N LEU A 30 5.20 -11.13 10.96
CA LEU A 30 6.36 -10.40 11.49
C LEU A 30 6.68 -10.82 12.93
N THR A 31 5.68 -10.87 13.82
CA THR A 31 5.88 -11.30 15.21
C THR A 31 6.41 -12.72 15.30
N THR A 32 5.91 -13.62 14.44
CA THR A 32 6.36 -15.01 14.39
C THR A 32 7.83 -15.10 14.01
N TYR A 33 8.24 -14.41 12.94
CA TYR A 33 9.64 -14.43 12.50
C TYR A 33 10.58 -13.68 13.44
N LEU A 34 10.11 -12.63 14.14
CA LEU A 34 10.86 -11.99 15.22
C LEU A 34 11.12 -12.95 16.38
N HIS A 35 10.10 -13.72 16.78
CA HIS A 35 10.26 -14.72 17.82
C HIS A 35 11.22 -15.83 17.40
N LEU A 36 11.11 -16.30 16.16
CA LEU A 36 12.01 -17.31 15.58
C LEU A 36 13.47 -16.81 15.55
N ALA A 37 13.70 -15.56 15.12
CA ALA A 37 15.01 -14.95 15.14
C ALA A 37 15.57 -14.84 16.57
N HIS A 38 14.76 -14.40 17.54
CA HIS A 38 15.18 -14.29 18.94
C HIS A 38 15.53 -15.67 19.52
N THR A 39 14.70 -16.69 19.30
CA THR A 39 14.95 -18.06 19.77
C THR A 39 16.22 -18.63 19.14
N ALA A 40 16.43 -18.46 17.83
CA ALA A 40 17.64 -18.91 17.15
C ALA A 40 18.90 -18.25 17.73
N THR A 41 18.87 -16.93 17.99
CA THR A 41 20.00 -16.22 18.62
C THR A 41 20.25 -16.63 20.08
N SER A 42 19.20 -17.05 20.80
CA SER A 42 19.33 -17.53 22.18
C SER A 42 19.97 -18.92 22.27
N LEU A 43 19.73 -19.79 21.28
CA LEU A 43 20.31 -21.13 21.22
C LEU A 43 21.76 -21.10 20.76
N VAL A 44 22.08 -20.24 19.79
CA VAL A 44 23.42 -20.14 19.21
C VAL A 44 23.80 -18.66 19.12
N PRO A 45 24.53 -18.11 20.11
CA PRO A 45 24.92 -16.69 20.14
C PRO A 45 25.78 -16.26 18.93
N LYS A 46 26.41 -17.23 18.25
CA LYS A 46 27.23 -17.02 17.04
C LYS A 46 26.41 -17.08 15.75
N ALA A 47 25.14 -17.47 15.81
CA ALA A 47 24.23 -17.44 14.67
C ALA A 47 23.80 -15.99 14.43
N ILE A 48 24.60 -15.25 13.67
CA ILE A 48 24.17 -13.96 13.12
C ILE A 48 23.10 -14.29 12.07
N VAL A 49 21.82 -14.08 12.40
CA VAL A 49 20.71 -14.22 11.44
C VAL A 49 20.85 -13.12 10.40
N HIS A 50 21.63 -13.39 9.35
CA HIS A 50 21.93 -12.42 8.30
C HIS A 50 20.78 -12.27 7.30
N ASP A 51 19.82 -13.19 7.29
CA ASP A 51 18.72 -13.23 6.33
C ASP A 51 17.42 -12.63 6.89
N THR A 52 17.46 -11.35 7.27
CA THR A 52 16.30 -10.58 7.79
C THR A 52 15.41 -10.00 6.68
N ALA A 53 15.54 -10.48 5.45
CA ALA A 53 14.81 -9.94 4.30
C ALA A 53 13.28 -10.00 4.50
N ILE A 54 12.77 -11.07 5.13
CA ILE A 54 11.34 -11.18 5.43
C ILE A 54 10.91 -10.14 6.47
N LEU A 55 11.68 -9.95 7.56
CA LEU A 55 11.42 -8.92 8.58
C LEU A 55 11.40 -7.51 7.97
N ALA A 56 12.37 -7.21 7.10
CA ALA A 56 12.48 -5.91 6.44
C ALA A 56 11.28 -5.65 5.51
N THR A 57 10.92 -6.63 4.69
CA THR A 57 9.80 -6.50 3.73
C THR A 57 8.45 -6.46 4.42
N THR A 58 8.20 -7.29 5.44
CA THR A 58 6.96 -7.23 6.22
C THR A 58 6.84 -5.90 6.95
N SER A 59 7.91 -5.39 7.57
CA SER A 59 7.89 -4.08 8.26
C SER A 59 7.61 -2.93 7.28
N TYR A 60 8.22 -2.97 6.09
CA TYR A 60 7.95 -2.01 5.03
C TYR A 60 6.50 -2.07 4.55
N HIS A 61 5.95 -3.28 4.40
CA HIS A 61 4.55 -3.46 4.02
C HIS A 61 3.59 -2.91 5.11
N LEU A 62 3.87 -3.16 6.39
CA LEU A 62 3.07 -2.62 7.49
C LEU A 62 3.02 -1.08 7.48
N PHE A 63 4.19 -0.45 7.34
CA PHE A 63 4.29 1.01 7.28
C PHE A 63 3.48 1.60 6.11
N THR A 64 3.66 1.06 4.92
CA THR A 64 3.00 1.56 3.70
C THR A 64 1.49 1.31 3.71
N THR A 65 1.05 0.22 4.33
CA THR A 65 -0.37 -0.11 4.48
C THR A 65 -1.08 0.84 5.46
N ILE A 66 -0.47 1.15 6.61
CA ILE A 66 -1.00 2.16 7.55
C ILE A 66 -1.01 3.53 6.87
N LEU A 67 0.09 3.93 6.24
CA LEU A 67 0.20 5.22 5.54
C LEU A 67 -0.92 5.40 4.50
N THR A 68 -1.15 4.37 3.68
CA THR A 68 -2.20 4.38 2.65
C THR A 68 -3.60 4.44 3.28
N SER A 69 -3.84 3.63 4.32
CA SER A 69 -5.13 3.62 5.02
C SER A 69 -5.42 4.97 5.66
N ALA A 70 -4.45 5.56 6.35
CA ALA A 70 -4.55 6.89 6.96
C ALA A 70 -4.80 7.98 5.91
N THR A 71 -4.14 7.90 4.76
CA THR A 71 -4.33 8.83 3.64
C THR A 71 -5.77 8.79 3.14
N PHE A 72 -6.32 7.59 2.89
CA PHE A 72 -7.71 7.45 2.45
C PHE A 72 -8.73 7.81 3.51
N ILE A 73 -8.51 7.47 4.78
CA ILE A 73 -9.38 7.89 5.88
C ILE A 73 -9.43 9.43 5.94
N THR A 74 -8.27 10.07 5.85
CA THR A 74 -8.17 11.53 5.88
C THR A 74 -8.92 12.16 4.70
N ILE A 75 -8.68 11.69 3.48
CA ILE A 75 -9.25 12.29 2.27
C ILE A 75 -10.76 12.03 2.15
N PHE A 76 -11.24 10.81 2.44
CA PHE A 76 -12.62 10.42 2.17
C PHE A 76 -13.56 10.60 3.37
N PHE A 77 -13.06 10.55 4.61
CA PHE A 77 -13.91 10.60 5.81
C PHE A 77 -13.74 11.87 6.63
N LEU A 78 -12.52 12.39 6.78
CA LEU A 78 -12.26 13.61 7.55
C LEU A 78 -12.48 14.89 6.72
N PHE A 79 -12.17 14.85 5.41
CA PHE A 79 -12.40 15.97 4.49
C PHE A 79 -13.44 15.68 3.38
N PRO A 80 -14.65 15.16 3.72
CA PRO A 80 -15.62 14.74 2.72
C PRO A 80 -16.23 15.90 1.93
N ARG A 81 -16.25 17.13 2.48
CA ARG A 81 -16.77 18.32 1.77
C ARG A 81 -15.93 18.69 0.54
N ILE A 82 -14.63 18.40 0.57
CA ILE A 82 -13.71 18.67 -0.55
C ILE A 82 -13.92 17.67 -1.69
N THR A 83 -14.46 16.48 -1.41
CA THR A 83 -14.76 15.45 -2.44
C THR A 83 -16.24 15.42 -2.86
N LYS A 84 -17.16 16.03 -2.09
CA LYS A 84 -18.62 15.98 -2.30
C LYS A 84 -19.25 17.28 -2.82
N SER A 85 -18.58 18.43 -2.75
CA SER A 85 -19.09 19.67 -3.32
C SER A 85 -18.91 19.68 -4.85
N LYS A 86 -19.95 20.05 -5.61
CA LYS A 86 -19.84 20.41 -7.04
C LYS A 86 -18.81 21.54 -7.19
N GLY A 87 -17.53 21.20 -7.39
CA GLY A 87 -16.43 22.17 -7.49
C GLY A 87 -15.31 22.01 -6.44
N GLY A 88 -15.43 21.09 -5.49
CA GLY A 88 -14.32 20.72 -4.62
C GLY A 88 -13.33 19.84 -5.38
N ASN A 89 -12.29 20.44 -5.94
CA ASN A 89 -11.20 19.67 -6.53
C ASN A 89 -10.26 19.19 -5.41
N PRO A 90 -9.89 17.89 -5.36
CA PRO A 90 -8.86 17.47 -4.43
C PRO A 90 -7.59 18.26 -4.72
N SER A 91 -7.00 18.83 -3.67
CA SER A 91 -5.83 19.69 -3.81
C SER A 91 -4.67 18.91 -4.46
N TRP A 92 -3.76 19.61 -5.14
CA TRP A 92 -2.58 18.97 -5.73
C TRP A 92 -1.77 18.17 -4.68
N ILE A 93 -1.76 18.64 -3.42
CA ILE A 93 -1.16 17.94 -2.28
C ILE A 93 -1.87 16.61 -2.00
N GLN A 94 -3.21 16.58 -2.00
CA GLN A 94 -3.96 15.33 -1.81
C GLN A 94 -3.72 14.32 -2.94
N LYS A 95 -3.64 14.80 -4.19
CA LYS A 95 -3.31 13.97 -5.35
C LYS A 95 -1.89 13.41 -5.25
N GLY A 96 -0.92 14.26 -4.91
CA GLY A 96 0.47 13.89 -4.71
C GLY A 96 0.64 12.87 -3.59
N LEU A 97 0.01 13.11 -2.44
CA LEU A 97 0.04 12.21 -1.29
C LEU A 97 -0.60 10.85 -1.60
N THR A 98 -1.75 10.85 -2.27
CA THR A 98 -2.43 9.61 -2.69
C THR A 98 -1.57 8.80 -3.67
N CYS A 99 -0.96 9.48 -4.65
CA CYS A 99 -0.06 8.86 -5.61
C CYS A 99 1.16 8.26 -4.90
N LEU A 100 1.79 9.03 -4.01
CA LEU A 100 2.96 8.58 -3.25
C LEU A 100 2.63 7.38 -2.36
N ALA A 101 1.52 7.43 -1.63
CA ALA A 101 1.06 6.32 -0.80
C ALA A 101 0.82 5.05 -1.63
N THR A 102 0.15 5.19 -2.79
CA THR A 102 -0.11 4.07 -3.70
C THR A 102 1.19 3.51 -4.29
N LEU A 103 2.14 4.36 -4.67
CA LEU A 103 3.45 3.93 -5.17
C LEU A 103 4.24 3.16 -4.11
N LEU A 104 4.30 3.68 -2.88
CA LEU A 104 4.99 3.01 -1.76
C LEU A 104 4.32 1.68 -1.40
N LEU A 105 2.98 1.62 -1.45
CA LEU A 105 2.25 0.36 -1.27
C LEU A 105 2.57 -0.64 -2.39
N THR A 106 2.73 -0.17 -3.62
CA THR A 106 3.10 -1.01 -4.78
C THR A 106 4.48 -1.61 -4.57
N THR A 107 5.47 -0.79 -4.23
CA THR A 107 6.85 -1.26 -4.03
C THR A 107 6.97 -2.19 -2.84
N SER A 108 6.19 -1.97 -1.76
CA SER A 108 6.18 -2.87 -0.62
C SER A 108 5.53 -4.22 -0.94
N LEU A 109 4.42 -4.23 -1.69
CA LEU A 109 3.76 -5.46 -2.15
C LEU A 109 4.67 -6.28 -3.08
N LEU A 110 5.35 -5.63 -4.02
CA LEU A 110 6.32 -6.33 -4.87
C LEU A 110 7.46 -6.93 -4.05
N ALA A 111 8.08 -6.13 -3.18
CA ALA A 111 9.19 -6.60 -2.37
C ALA A 111 8.77 -7.78 -1.46
N PHE A 112 7.61 -7.66 -0.80
CA PHE A 112 7.08 -8.72 0.05
C PHE A 112 6.75 -9.98 -0.77
N THR A 113 6.12 -9.85 -1.93
CA THR A 113 5.81 -10.98 -2.82
C THR A 113 7.08 -11.70 -3.28
N ILE A 114 8.11 -10.96 -3.70
CA ILE A 114 9.37 -11.52 -4.18
C ILE A 114 10.07 -12.30 -3.07
N ILE A 115 10.22 -11.70 -1.88
CA ILE A 115 10.90 -12.36 -0.76
C ILE A 115 10.09 -13.57 -0.28
N LEU A 116 8.78 -13.45 -0.17
CA LEU A 116 7.90 -14.55 0.23
C LEU A 116 8.00 -15.75 -0.72
N ALA A 117 8.08 -15.49 -2.03
CA ALA A 117 8.14 -16.54 -3.04
C ALA A 117 9.54 -17.16 -3.21
N THR A 118 10.61 -16.35 -3.09
CA THR A 118 11.96 -16.76 -3.49
C THR A 118 12.88 -17.13 -2.32
N ARG A 119 12.61 -16.63 -1.11
CA ARG A 119 13.52 -16.80 0.02
C ARG A 119 13.02 -17.86 0.99
N LYS A 120 13.98 -18.42 1.72
CA LYS A 120 13.80 -19.28 2.88
C LYS A 120 14.69 -18.75 3.99
N MET A 121 14.36 -19.05 5.23
CA MET A 121 15.18 -18.70 6.39
C MET A 121 16.52 -19.45 6.31
N SER A 122 17.63 -18.72 6.45
CA SER A 122 18.97 -19.28 6.42
C SER A 122 19.76 -18.79 7.63
N PHE A 123 20.28 -19.73 8.42
CA PHE A 123 20.98 -19.45 9.68
C PHE A 123 22.48 -19.21 9.46
N GLY A 124 22.87 -18.29 8.57
CA GLY A 124 24.27 -17.88 8.39
C GLY A 124 25.28 -19.03 8.24
N ASP A 125 26.54 -18.79 8.61
CA ASP A 125 27.64 -19.77 8.56
C ASP A 125 27.76 -20.51 9.90
N VAL A 126 26.68 -21.15 10.33
CA VAL A 126 26.70 -22.09 11.46
C VAL A 126 27.01 -23.48 10.91
N GLY A 127 27.94 -24.20 11.55
CA GLY A 127 28.43 -25.48 11.04
C GLY A 127 27.29 -26.50 10.79
N PRO A 128 27.49 -27.49 9.90
CA PRO A 128 26.41 -28.36 9.39
C PRO A 128 25.61 -29.13 10.46
N HIS A 129 26.18 -29.35 11.65
CA HIS A 129 25.47 -30.01 12.75
C HIS A 129 24.54 -29.07 13.52
N VAL A 130 24.84 -27.77 13.52
CA VAL A 130 24.04 -26.76 14.21
C VAL A 130 22.81 -26.39 13.37
N THR A 131 22.94 -26.39 12.04
CA THR A 131 21.79 -26.20 11.13
C THR A 131 20.76 -27.32 11.28
N VAL A 132 21.19 -28.58 11.38
CA VAL A 132 20.28 -29.71 11.59
C VAL A 132 19.55 -29.59 12.94
N TYR A 133 20.26 -29.20 14.00
CA TYR A 133 19.65 -29.01 15.32
C TYR A 133 18.65 -27.85 15.35
N LEU A 134 18.91 -26.78 14.59
CA LEU A 134 18.00 -25.65 14.42
C LEU A 134 16.78 -26.04 13.55
N ASP A 135 16.97 -26.81 12.49
CA ASP A 135 15.89 -27.28 11.62
C ASP A 135 14.95 -28.24 12.36
N GLU A 136 15.49 -29.16 13.17
CA GLU A 136 14.72 -30.07 14.02
C GLU A 136 14.01 -29.33 15.17
N GLY A 137 14.66 -28.32 15.77
CA GLY A 137 14.12 -27.55 16.89
C GLY A 137 13.09 -26.48 16.53
N LEU A 138 13.17 -25.91 15.32
CA LEU A 138 12.27 -24.85 14.83
C LEU A 138 11.18 -25.37 13.89
N GLY A 139 11.31 -26.61 13.41
CA GLY A 139 10.38 -27.26 12.50
C GLY A 139 10.62 -26.88 11.04
N GLU A 140 10.91 -27.88 10.21
CA GLU A 140 11.24 -27.76 8.78
C GLU A 140 10.25 -26.89 7.97
N LYS A 141 8.96 -26.95 8.32
CA LYS A 141 7.87 -26.20 7.66
C LYS A 141 7.93 -24.69 7.86
N GLN A 142 8.63 -24.22 8.89
CA GLN A 142 8.67 -22.79 9.24
C GLN A 142 9.84 -22.04 8.56
N LEU A 143 10.70 -22.78 7.85
CA LEU A 143 11.89 -22.27 7.19
C LEU A 143 11.61 -21.75 5.77
N VAL A 144 10.58 -22.28 5.09
CA VAL A 144 10.22 -21.81 3.75
C VAL A 144 9.10 -20.78 3.86
N TYR A 145 9.36 -19.52 3.50
CA TYR A 145 8.41 -18.43 3.72
C TYR A 145 7.07 -18.63 2.99
N ARG A 146 7.10 -19.23 1.79
CA ARG A 146 5.88 -19.51 1.00
C ARG A 146 4.90 -20.48 1.66
N ASP A 147 5.37 -21.28 2.62
CA ASP A 147 4.53 -22.25 3.34
C ASP A 147 3.80 -21.60 4.52
N ASP A 148 4.15 -20.34 4.88
CA ASP A 148 3.36 -19.54 5.81
C ASP A 148 2.08 -19.03 5.11
N GLY A 149 1.00 -19.80 5.25
CA GLY A 149 -0.31 -19.45 4.71
C GLY A 149 -0.84 -18.10 5.19
N ARG A 150 -0.39 -17.59 6.35
CA ARG A 150 -0.80 -16.26 6.84
C ARG A 150 -0.07 -15.15 6.09
N ALA A 151 1.21 -15.32 5.82
CA ALA A 151 1.99 -14.41 4.99
C ALA A 151 1.43 -14.35 3.57
N VAL A 152 1.10 -15.51 2.99
CA VAL A 152 0.47 -15.61 1.66
C VAL A 152 -0.90 -14.93 1.65
N ALA A 153 -1.76 -15.21 2.63
CA ALA A 153 -3.07 -14.57 2.74
C ALA A 153 -2.96 -13.04 2.90
N GLY A 154 -1.98 -12.56 3.67
CA GLY A 154 -1.65 -11.14 3.81
C GLY A 154 -1.32 -10.51 2.46
N VAL A 155 -0.36 -11.07 1.72
CA VAL A 155 0.03 -10.58 0.39
C VAL A 155 -1.14 -10.57 -0.58
N VAL A 156 -1.94 -11.65 -0.63
CA VAL A 156 -3.09 -11.75 -1.54
C VAL A 156 -4.11 -10.65 -1.23
N LEU A 157 -4.50 -10.48 0.03
CA LEU A 157 -5.43 -9.42 0.43
C LEU A 157 -4.85 -8.02 0.19
N GLY A 158 -3.54 -7.85 0.38
CA GLY A 158 -2.83 -6.62 0.06
C GLY A 158 -2.91 -6.27 -1.43
N TRP A 159 -2.74 -7.23 -2.33
CA TRP A 159 -2.92 -7.01 -3.79
C TRP A 159 -4.37 -6.67 -4.15
N VAL A 160 -5.36 -7.33 -3.55
CA VAL A 160 -6.77 -7.00 -3.78
C VAL A 160 -7.09 -5.58 -3.28
N GLY A 161 -6.57 -5.20 -2.10
CA GLY A 161 -6.67 -3.83 -1.59
C GLY A 161 -5.97 -2.81 -2.48
N TRP A 162 -4.82 -3.17 -3.05
CA TRP A 162 -4.07 -2.32 -3.98
C TRP A 162 -4.86 -1.99 -5.26
N ILE A 163 -5.65 -2.93 -5.78
CA ILE A 163 -6.52 -2.65 -6.95
C ILE A 163 -7.50 -1.53 -6.60
N GLY A 164 -8.13 -1.60 -5.42
CA GLY A 164 -9.02 -0.55 -4.93
C GLY A 164 -8.29 0.79 -4.76
N ALA A 165 -7.09 0.77 -4.19
CA ALA A 165 -6.25 1.96 -4.02
C ALA A 165 -5.89 2.62 -5.36
N SER A 166 -5.47 1.83 -6.35
CA SER A 166 -5.15 2.29 -7.70
C SER A 166 -6.35 2.89 -8.42
N VAL A 167 -7.54 2.28 -8.28
CA VAL A 167 -8.78 2.83 -8.84
C VAL A 167 -9.10 4.19 -8.21
N LEU A 168 -9.05 4.29 -6.88
CA LEU A 168 -9.31 5.55 -6.17
C LEU A 168 -8.30 6.64 -6.55
N CYS A 169 -7.02 6.28 -6.64
CA CYS A 169 -5.96 7.19 -7.09
C CYS A 169 -6.22 7.68 -8.53
N GLY A 170 -6.54 6.77 -9.46
CA GLY A 170 -6.86 7.10 -10.85
C GLY A 170 -8.07 8.03 -10.97
N MET A 171 -9.12 7.78 -10.19
CA MET A 171 -10.29 8.66 -10.14
C MET A 171 -9.96 10.06 -9.64
N MET A 172 -9.11 10.20 -8.61
CA MET A 172 -8.66 11.51 -8.11
C MET A 172 -7.84 12.28 -9.15
N MET A 173 -7.04 11.59 -9.97
CA MET A 173 -6.25 12.21 -11.04
C MET A 173 -7.14 12.66 -12.21
N LEU A 174 -8.03 11.78 -12.69
CA LEU A 174 -8.92 12.06 -13.82
C LEU A 174 -9.97 13.14 -13.51
N GLY A 175 -10.40 13.24 -12.25
CA GLY A 175 -11.28 14.32 -11.79
C GLY A 175 -10.70 15.72 -12.06
N GLY A 176 -9.37 15.87 -12.04
CA GLY A 176 -8.72 17.15 -12.35
C GLY A 176 -8.61 17.49 -13.84
N LYS A 177 -8.56 16.48 -14.72
CA LYS A 177 -8.37 16.68 -16.17
C LYS A 177 -9.58 17.33 -16.84
N LYS A 178 -10.79 17.11 -16.30
CA LYS A 178 -12.04 17.71 -16.81
C LYS A 178 -12.16 19.22 -16.55
N GLU A 179 -11.37 19.76 -15.64
CA GLU A 179 -11.38 21.18 -15.28
C GLU A 179 -10.30 21.97 -16.02
N LEU A 180 -9.15 21.37 -16.35
CA LEU A 180 -8.11 22.06 -17.13
C LEU A 180 -8.63 22.48 -18.52
N GLY A 181 -9.26 21.55 -19.24
CA GLY A 181 -9.87 21.86 -20.55
C GLY A 181 -11.13 22.73 -20.45
N ARG A 182 -11.72 22.90 -19.26
CA ARG A 182 -12.79 23.87 -19.03
C ARG A 182 -12.19 25.25 -18.77
N GLY A 183 -11.17 25.35 -17.94
CA GLY A 183 -10.45 26.61 -17.68
C GLY A 183 -9.89 27.25 -18.95
N GLU A 184 -9.25 26.46 -19.82
CA GLU A 184 -8.74 26.92 -21.11
C GLU A 184 -9.86 27.44 -22.02
N MET A 185 -10.98 26.71 -22.12
CA MET A 185 -12.14 27.14 -22.92
C MET A 185 -12.81 28.42 -22.40
N TRP A 186 -12.81 28.65 -21.09
CA TRP A 186 -13.33 29.89 -20.51
C TRP A 186 -12.38 31.07 -20.70
N VAL A 187 -11.06 30.84 -20.65
CA VAL A 187 -10.05 31.86 -20.96
C VAL A 187 -10.13 32.26 -22.43
N ASP A 188 -10.16 31.29 -23.35
CA ASP A 188 -10.31 31.54 -24.79
C ASP A 188 -11.60 32.33 -25.11
N LYS A 189 -12.71 31.98 -24.45
CA LYS A 189 -13.98 32.68 -24.66
C LYS A 189 -13.93 34.14 -24.18
N VAL A 190 -13.25 34.41 -23.05
CA VAL A 190 -13.11 35.76 -22.51
C VAL A 190 -12.18 36.60 -23.40
N GLU A 191 -11.09 36.01 -23.91
CA GLU A 191 -10.18 36.69 -24.84
C GLU A 191 -10.89 37.07 -26.14
N VAL A 192 -11.67 36.16 -26.74
CA VAL A 192 -12.45 36.41 -27.96
C VAL A 192 -13.53 37.48 -27.75
N GLU A 193 -14.22 37.48 -26.60
CA GLU A 193 -15.21 38.53 -26.27
C GLU A 193 -14.57 39.90 -26.03
N GLN A 194 -13.33 39.97 -25.55
CA GLN A 194 -12.61 41.23 -25.38
C GLN A 194 -12.05 41.77 -26.70
N GLU A 195 -11.53 40.90 -27.57
CA GLU A 195 -11.05 41.26 -28.90
C GLU A 195 -12.20 41.81 -29.78
N SER A 196 -13.35 41.11 -29.79
CA SER A 196 -14.55 41.56 -30.50
C SER A 196 -15.09 42.91 -30.00
N ARG A 197 -14.94 43.21 -28.70
CA ARG A 197 -15.36 44.50 -28.15
C ARG A 197 -14.40 45.63 -28.53
N ALA A 198 -13.11 45.33 -28.65
CA ALA A 198 -12.09 46.31 -29.03
C ALA A 198 -12.16 46.72 -30.52
N GLU A 199 -12.59 45.83 -31.42
CA GLU A 199 -12.80 46.16 -32.84
C GLU A 199 -14.10 46.91 -33.14
N SER A 200 -15.02 47.00 -32.15
CA SER A 200 -16.33 47.64 -32.31
C SER A 200 -16.39 49.14 -31.91
N VAL A 201 -15.23 49.76 -31.63
CA VAL A 201 -15.07 51.18 -31.27
C VAL A 201 -14.25 51.89 -32.33
#